data_AF-I6ZPN0-F1
#
_entry.id   AF-I6ZPN0-F1
#
_cell.length_a   1.000
_cell.length_b   1.000
_cell.length_c   1.000
_cell.angle_alpha   90.00
_cell.angle_beta   90.00
_cell.angle_gamma   90.00
#
_symmetry.space_group_name_H-M   'P 1'
#
loop_
_entity.id
_entity.type
_entity.pdbx_description
1 polymer ?
#
loop_
_entity_poly.entity_id
_entity_poly.type
_entity_poly.pdbx_seq_one_letter_code
_entity_poly.pdbx_strand_id
1 'polypeptide(L)'
;MNSNKISCKDVMYHICDNLGEDLDSPRCIEIKTHLENCENCQSYFQNIESTIQFYRKYNVDLPEEAHNRLIDFLGLSDCIEETE
;
A
#
# COMPACT_ATOMS: atom_id res chain seq x y z
N MET A 1 17.77 -25.23 17.70
CA MET A 1 16.77 -24.43 16.95
C MET A 1 17.44 -23.14 16.55
N ASN A 2 17.77 -22.95 15.28
CA ASN A 2 18.38 -21.72 14.80
C ASN A 2 17.28 -20.67 14.69
N SER A 3 17.20 -19.77 15.68
CA SER A 3 16.34 -18.60 15.63
C SER A 3 16.86 -17.67 14.54
N ASN A 4 16.34 -17.81 13.32
CA ASN A 4 16.59 -16.87 12.24
C ASN A 4 15.94 -15.53 12.63
N LYS A 5 16.77 -14.60 13.09
CA LYS A 5 16.33 -13.27 13.51
C LYS A 5 15.86 -12.50 12.27
N ILE A 6 14.63 -11.99 12.26
CA ILE A 6 14.11 -11.13 11.18
C ILE A 6 15.07 -9.96 10.95
N SER A 7 15.47 -9.77 9.69
CA SER A 7 16.31 -8.64 9.27
C SER A 7 15.47 -7.49 8.71
N CYS A 8 16.03 -6.29 8.64
CA CYS A 8 15.38 -5.15 7.96
C CYS A 8 15.02 -5.47 6.50
N LYS A 9 15.83 -6.31 5.84
CA LYS A 9 15.57 -6.76 4.46
C LYS A 9 14.27 -7.56 4.41
N ASP A 10 14.07 -8.50 5.33
CA ASP A 10 12.85 -9.32 5.38
C ASP A 10 11.60 -8.46 5.61
N VAL A 11 11.71 -7.43 6.45
CA VAL A 11 10.64 -6.45 6.69
C VAL A 11 10.31 -5.69 5.40
N MET A 12 11.32 -5.18 4.68
CA MET A 12 11.10 -4.46 3.42
C MET A 12 10.43 -5.34 2.35
N TYR A 13 10.91 -6.57 2.15
CA TYR A 13 10.32 -7.48 1.17
C TYR A 13 8.87 -7.80 1.52
N HIS A 14 8.57 -8.07 2.79
CA HIS A 14 7.22 -8.41 3.18
C HIS A 14 6.25 -7.24 3.03
N ILE A 15 6.65 -6.02 3.42
CA ILE A 15 5.83 -4.81 3.21
C ILE A 15 5.56 -4.61 1.71
N CYS A 16 6.56 -4.75 0.85
CA CYS A 16 6.39 -4.57 -0.59
C CYS A 16 5.55 -5.69 -1.25
N ASP A 17 5.75 -6.94 -0.84
CA ASP A 17 5.10 -8.11 -1.46
C ASP A 17 3.69 -8.36 -0.93
N ASN A 18 3.35 -7.88 0.28
CA ASN A 18 2.13 -8.25 1.01
C ASN A 18 1.23 -7.05 1.34
N LEU A 19 1.27 -5.99 0.53
CA LEU A 19 0.37 -4.81 0.60
C LEU A 19 -1.14 -5.14 0.35
N GLY A 20 -1.59 -6.33 0.76
CA GLY A 20 -2.96 -6.82 0.66
C GLY A 20 -3.21 -8.25 1.21
N GLU A 21 -2.29 -8.89 1.94
CA GLU A 21 -2.45 -10.28 2.44
C GLU A 21 -2.74 -10.40 3.95
N ASP A 22 -3.00 -11.64 4.41
CA ASP A 22 -3.36 -12.04 5.78
C ASP A 22 -2.35 -11.56 6.85
N LEU A 23 -2.78 -10.51 7.56
CA LEU A 23 -1.98 -9.80 8.55
C LEU A 23 -1.76 -10.59 9.85
N ASP A 24 -2.49 -11.68 10.07
CA ASP A 24 -2.42 -12.49 11.29
C ASP A 24 -1.48 -13.70 11.14
N SER A 25 -0.83 -13.85 9.98
CA SER A 25 0.16 -14.90 9.80
C SER A 25 1.33 -14.75 10.78
N PRO A 26 1.92 -15.86 11.29
CA PRO A 26 3.04 -15.80 12.24
C PRO A 26 4.21 -14.95 11.73
N ARG A 27 4.47 -14.95 10.42
CA ARG A 27 5.51 -14.16 9.78
C ARG A 27 5.21 -12.66 9.85
N CYS A 28 3.95 -12.28 9.65
CA CYS A 28 3.53 -10.88 9.73
C CYS A 28 3.69 -10.35 11.18
N ILE A 29 3.38 -11.18 12.19
CA ILE A 29 3.58 -10.83 13.61
C ILE A 29 5.07 -10.62 13.94
N GLU A 30 5.96 -11.49 13.47
CA GLU A 30 7.41 -11.33 13.69
C GLU A 30 7.96 -10.05 13.01
N ILE A 31 7.46 -9.74 11.81
CA ILE A 31 7.84 -8.55 11.05
C ILE A 31 7.30 -7.29 11.71
N LYS A 32 6.06 -7.30 12.18
CA LYS A 32 5.48 -6.22 12.98
C LYS A 32 6.30 -5.97 14.25
N THR A 33 6.70 -7.04 14.94
CA THR A 33 7.55 -6.94 16.13
C THR A 33 8.91 -6.30 15.80
N HIS A 34 9.55 -6.68 14.69
CA HIS A 34 10.79 -6.03 14.26
C HIS A 34 10.57 -4.56 13.90
N LEU A 35 9.50 -4.26 13.16
CA LEU A 35 9.15 -2.90 12.75
C LEU A 35 8.93 -2.00 13.98
N GLU A 36 8.24 -2.48 15.01
CA GLU A 36 7.99 -1.73 16.24
C GLU A 36 9.24 -1.48 17.09
N ASN A 37 10.30 -2.30 16.94
CA ASN A 37 11.50 -2.22 17.77
C ASN A 37 12.76 -1.76 17.02
N CYS A 38 12.68 -1.45 15.73
CA CYS A 38 13.82 -1.03 14.90
C CYS A 38 13.59 0.37 14.31
N GLU A 39 14.34 1.36 14.78
CA GLU A 39 14.25 2.77 14.36
C GLU A 39 14.40 2.96 12.84
N ASN A 40 15.31 2.22 12.21
CA ASN A 40 15.50 2.27 10.74
C ASN A 40 14.24 1.82 9.99
N CYS A 41 13.60 0.74 10.47
CA CYS A 41 12.39 0.20 9.86
C CYS A 41 11.18 1.11 10.11
N GLN A 42 11.06 1.70 11.31
CA GLN A 42 10.03 2.70 11.62
C GLN A 42 10.14 3.90 10.68
N SER A 43 11.35 4.44 10.53
CA SER A 43 11.61 5.58 9.63
C SER A 43 11.28 5.24 8.18
N TYR A 44 11.66 4.04 7.72
CA TYR A 44 11.34 3.57 6.39
C TYR A 44 9.83 3.45 6.17
N PHE A 45 9.09 2.85 7.12
CA PHE A 45 7.65 2.73 7.05
C PHE A 45 6.94 4.08 7.03
N GLN A 46 7.36 5.02 7.88
CA GLN A 46 6.84 6.38 7.91
C GLN A 46 7.07 7.12 6.58
N ASN A 47 8.23 6.91 5.94
CA ASN A 47 8.52 7.49 4.63
C ASN A 47 7.60 6.92 3.54
N ILE A 48 7.35 5.61 3.55
CA ILE A 48 6.39 4.98 2.63
C ILE A 48 4.99 5.52 2.88
N GLU A 49 4.53 5.55 4.13
CA GLU A 49 3.22 6.05 4.51
C GLU A 49 3.03 7.50 4.05
N SER A 50 4.03 8.35 4.32
CA SER A 50 4.03 9.75 3.89
C SER A 50 3.98 9.87 2.36
N THR A 51 4.73 9.05 1.65
CA THR A 51 4.72 9.00 0.17
C THR A 51 3.32 8.65 -0.34
N ILE A 52 2.69 7.61 0.20
CA ILE A 52 1.31 7.22 -0.14
C ILE A 52 0.34 8.37 0.14
N GLN A 53 0.46 9.01 1.31
CA GLN A 53 -0.37 10.17 1.65
C GLN A 53 -0.19 11.33 0.68
N PHE A 54 1.04 11.62 0.26
CA PHE A 54 1.31 12.66 -0.74
C PHE A 54 0.67 12.33 -2.08
N TYR A 55 0.79 11.09 -2.57
CA TYR A 55 0.12 10.68 -3.81
C TYR A 55 -1.41 10.71 -3.70
N ARG A 56 -1.99 10.36 -2.54
CA ARG A 56 -3.44 10.47 -2.33
C ARG A 56 -3.93 11.92 -2.28
N LYS A 57 -3.13 12.83 -1.74
CA LYS A 57 -3.42 14.28 -1.70
C LYS A 57 -3.10 14.98 -3.01
N TYR A 58 -2.31 14.34 -3.88
CA TYR A 58 -1.96 14.86 -5.19
C TYR A 58 -3.20 14.81 -6.07
N ASN A 59 -3.99 15.88 -5.99
CA ASN A 59 -5.25 16.06 -6.69
C ASN A 59 -4.99 16.44 -8.15
N VAL A 60 -4.50 15.48 -8.93
CA VAL A 60 -4.49 15.58 -10.38
C VAL A 60 -5.75 14.92 -10.88
N ASP A 61 -6.62 15.74 -11.44
CA ASP A 61 -7.78 15.24 -12.16
C ASP A 61 -7.29 14.44 -13.37
N LEU A 62 -7.77 13.21 -13.48
CA LEU A 62 -7.57 12.44 -14.70
C LEU A 62 -8.21 13.20 -15.85
N PRO A 63 -7.58 13.25 -17.04
CA PRO A 63 -8.24 13.77 -18.22
C PRO A 63 -9.60 13.09 -18.39
N GLU A 64 -10.64 13.87 -18.63
CA GLU A 64 -12.02 13.38 -18.73
C GLU A 64 -12.15 12.21 -19.73
N GLU A 65 -11.42 12.30 -20.85
CA GLU A 65 -11.34 11.21 -21.83
C GLU A 65 -10.79 9.90 -21.23
N ALA A 66 -9.77 9.97 -20.37
CA ALA A 66 -9.21 8.78 -19.73
C ALA A 66 -10.19 8.17 -18.71
N HIS A 67 -10.90 9.01 -17.98
CA HIS A 67 -11.98 8.57 -17.08
C HIS A 67 -13.10 7.88 -17.86
N ASN A 68 -13.62 8.52 -18.90
CA ASN A 68 -14.71 7.99 -19.72
C ASN A 68 -14.33 6.68 -20.42
N ARG A 69 -13.11 6.59 -20.97
CA ARG A 69 -12.59 5.35 -21.55
C ARG A 69 -12.49 4.21 -20.54
N LEU A 70 -12.13 4.50 -19.29
CA LEU A 70 -12.06 3.50 -18.23
C LEU A 70 -13.46 3.02 -17.82
N ILE A 71 -14.40 3.94 -17.67
CA ILE A 71 -15.79 3.61 -17.31
C ILE A 71 -16.45 2.75 -18.38
N ASP A 72 -16.28 3.10 -19.65
CA ASP A 72 -16.76 2.32 -20.79
C ASP A 72 -16.14 0.92 -20.82
N PHE A 73 -14.81 0.83 -20.65
CA PHE A 73 -14.11 -0.45 -20.58
C PHE A 73 -14.60 -1.35 -19.45
N LEU A 74 -14.97 -0.77 -18.31
CA LEU A 74 -15.51 -1.50 -17.16
C LEU A 74 -17.02 -1.80 -17.29
N GLY A 75 -17.70 -1.27 -18.31
CA GLY A 75 -19.14 -1.41 -18.48
C GLY A 75 -19.95 -0.69 -17.40
N LEU A 76 -19.42 0.40 -16.85
CA LEU A 76 -20.03 1.16 -15.75
C LEU A 76 -20.72 2.45 -16.22
N SER A 77 -20.96 2.58 -17.52
CA SER A 77 -21.52 3.78 -18.14
C SER A 77 -22.89 4.19 -17.57
N ASP A 78 -23.68 3.21 -17.11
CA ASP A 78 -25.01 3.44 -16.51
C ASP A 78 -24.96 3.96 -15.06
N CYS A 79 -23.77 4.00 -14.43
CA CYS A 79 -23.57 4.41 -13.03
C CYS A 79 -23.16 5.89 -12.87
N ILE A 80 -22.93 6.62 -13.97
CA ILE A 80 -22.65 8.05 -13.94
C ILE A 80 -24.00 8.78 -14.06
N GLU A 81 -24.59 9.17 -12.93
CA GLU A 81 -25.66 10.17 -12.94
C GLU A 81 -25.04 11.54 -13.26
N GLU A 82 -25.60 12.23 -14.26
CA GLU A 82 -25.17 13.57 -14.67
C GLU A 82 -25.26 14.53 -13.47
N THR A 83 -24.13 14.91 -12.91
CA THR A 83 -24.07 16.02 -11.94
C THR A 83 -24.20 17.33 -12.72
N GLU A 84 -25.38 17.95 -12.65
CA GLU A 84 -25.68 19.32 -13.12
C GLU A 84 -24.74 20.39 -12.51
#